data_AF-A0A3D3H2B5-F1
#
_entry.id   AF-A0A3D3H2B5-F1
#
_cell.length_a   1.000
_cell.length_b   1.000
_cell.length_c   1.000
_cell.angle_alpha   90.00
_cell.angle_beta   90.00
_cell.angle_gamma   90.00
#
_symmetry.space_group_name_H-M   'P 1'
#
loop_
_entity.id
_entity.type
_entity.pdbx_description
1 polymer ?
#
loop_
_entity_poly.entity_id
_entity_poly.type
_entity_poly.pdbx_seq_one_letter_code
_entity_poly.pdbx_strand_id
1 'polypeptide(L)'
;AMAARLRRGLEEAIAAGTITGVGFTQQTQANGIFATLPPGAAERVRESFRFYDWDASVGEVRWVCSFDTTESDIDALIEAIARATNA
;
A
#
# COMPACT_ATOMS: atom_id res chain seq x y z
N ALA A 1 11.73 1.07 10.81
CA ALA A 1 10.30 0.92 11.15
C ALA A 1 9.57 0.25 9.98
N MET A 2 8.54 -0.57 10.24
CA MET A 2 7.83 -1.32 9.20
C MET A 2 7.19 -0.44 8.13
N ALA A 3 6.71 0.76 8.50
CA ALA A 3 6.17 1.69 7.52
C ALA A 3 7.19 2.16 6.48
N ALA A 4 8.44 2.40 6.89
CA ALA A 4 9.53 2.73 5.97
C ALA A 4 9.90 1.54 5.07
N ARG A 5 9.81 0.30 5.59
CA ARG A 5 10.00 -0.91 4.79
C ARG A 5 8.90 -1.03 3.73
N LEU A 6 7.64 -0.88 4.13
CA LEU A 6 6.50 -0.90 3.20
C LEU A 6 6.66 0.16 2.11
N ARG A 7 6.98 1.40 2.50
CA ARG A 7 7.19 2.51 1.56
C ARG A 7 8.26 2.16 0.53
N ARG A 8 9.43 1.70 0.97
CA ARG A 8 10.54 1.34 0.08
C ARG A 8 10.16 0.16 -0.83
N GLY A 9 9.54 -0.89 -0.30
CA GLY A 9 9.16 -2.06 -1.09
C GLY A 9 8.13 -1.74 -2.17
N LEU A 10 7.19 -0.82 -1.89
CA LEU A 10 6.27 -0.30 -2.90
C LEU A 10 6.99 0.54 -3.96
N GLU A 11 7.92 1.42 -3.58
CA GLU A 11 8.73 2.20 -4.52
C GLU A 11 9.57 1.31 -5.45
N GLU A 12 10.19 0.27 -4.90
CA GLU A 12 10.96 -0.73 -5.67
C GLU A 12 10.06 -1.51 -6.65
N ALA A 13 8.88 -1.95 -6.22
CA ALA A 13 7.92 -2.66 -7.07
C ALA A 13 7.33 -1.76 -8.18
N ILE A 14 7.09 -0.48 -7.88
CA ILE A 14 6.70 0.52 -8.90
C ILE A 14 7.83 0.71 -9.91
N ALA A 15 9.08 0.86 -9.44
CA ALA A 15 10.25 1.01 -10.32
C ALA A 15 10.49 -0.23 -11.20
N ALA A 16 10.20 -1.43 -10.68
CA ALA A 16 10.25 -2.68 -11.42
C ALA A 16 9.06 -2.88 -12.38
N GLY A 17 8.03 -2.04 -12.30
CA GLY A 17 6.80 -2.15 -13.11
C GLY A 17 5.87 -3.29 -12.70
N THR A 18 6.05 -3.89 -11.51
CA THR A 18 5.16 -4.93 -10.99
C THR A 18 3.93 -4.35 -10.28
N ILE A 19 4.04 -3.11 -9.82
CA ILE A 19 2.92 -2.29 -9.34
C ILE A 19 2.73 -1.10 -10.28
N THR A 20 1.49 -0.83 -10.68
CA THR A 20 1.16 0.32 -11.54
C THR A 20 0.00 1.13 -10.96
N GLY A 21 -0.08 2.42 -11.32
CA GLY A 21 -1.18 3.29 -10.88
C GLY A 21 -1.19 3.65 -9.38
N VAL A 22 -0.15 3.27 -8.63
CA VAL A 22 0.01 3.63 -7.21
C VAL A 22 0.83 4.91 -7.09
N GLY A 23 0.32 5.85 -6.30
CA GLY A 23 0.99 7.12 -5.99
C GLY A 23 1.09 7.33 -4.48
N PHE A 24 2.00 8.19 -4.04
CA PHE A 24 2.11 8.58 -2.64
C PHE A 24 1.75 10.05 -2.46
N THR A 25 0.77 10.31 -1.60
CA THR A 25 0.22 11.64 -1.35
C THR A 25 0.97 12.39 -0.24
N GLN A 26 1.61 11.65 0.67
CA GLN A 26 2.28 12.20 1.84
C GLN A 26 3.64 11.55 2.12
N GLN A 27 4.49 12.26 2.85
CA GLN A 27 5.76 11.73 3.36
C GLN A 27 5.49 10.69 4.47
N THR A 28 6.31 9.64 4.52
CA THR A 28 6.23 8.62 5.58
C THR A 28 7.00 9.12 6.82
N GLN A 29 6.31 9.80 7.74
CA GLN A 29 6.94 10.43 8.92
C GLN A 29 6.69 9.69 10.25
N ALA A 30 5.99 8.55 10.21
CA ALA A 30 5.73 7.73 11.39
C ALA A 30 5.46 6.26 10.97
N ASN A 31 4.33 5.71 11.40
CA ASN A 31 3.88 4.36 11.07
C ASN A 31 2.77 4.32 9.99
N GLY A 32 2.36 5.48 9.48
CA GLY A 32 1.32 5.62 8.45
C GLY A 32 1.90 5.82 7.05
N ILE A 33 1.30 5.15 6.07
CA ILE A 33 1.54 5.34 4.64
C ILE A 33 0.23 5.79 4.01
N PHE A 34 0.30 6.86 3.23
CA PHE A 34 -0.82 7.40 2.47
C PHE A 34 -0.52 7.25 0.99
N ALA A 35 -1.38 6.54 0.28
CA ALA A 35 -1.18 6.19 -1.11
C ALA A 35 -2.50 6.24 -1.89
N THR A 36 -2.43 6.58 -3.17
CA THR A 36 -3.56 6.44 -4.10
C THR A 36 -3.51 5.08 -4.76
N LEU A 37 -4.66 4.42 -4.91
CA LEU A 37 -4.79 3.18 -5.67
C LEU A 37 -5.66 3.39 -6.92
N PRO A 38 -5.44 2.65 -8.02
CA PRO A 38 -6.32 2.70 -9.17
C PRO A 38 -7.72 2.13 -8.81
N PRO A 39 -8.77 2.50 -9.57
CA PRO A 39 -10.13 2.04 -9.31
C PRO A 39 -10.23 0.51 -9.21
N GLY A 40 -10.91 0.00 -8.19
CA GLY A 40 -11.08 -1.44 -7.96
C GLY A 40 -9.90 -2.14 -7.27
N ALA A 41 -8.72 -1.52 -7.19
CA ALA A 41 -7.58 -2.15 -6.52
C ALA A 41 -7.74 -2.14 -4.99
N ALA A 42 -8.30 -1.08 -4.41
CA ALA A 42 -8.55 -1.01 -2.97
C ALA A 42 -9.48 -2.14 -2.51
N GLU A 43 -10.55 -2.42 -3.27
CA GLU A 43 -11.50 -3.50 -3.02
C GLU A 43 -10.83 -4.86 -3.06
N ARG A 44 -9.98 -5.12 -4.06
CA ARG A 44 -9.22 -6.37 -4.19
C ARG A 44 -8.25 -6.58 -3.03
N VAL A 45 -7.48 -5.55 -2.65
CA VAL A 45 -6.55 -5.66 -1.52
C VAL A 45 -7.32 -5.88 -0.20
N ARG A 46 -8.53 -5.32 -0.08
CA ARG A 46 -9.40 -5.50 1.10
C ARG A 46 -9.89 -6.93 1.34
N GLU A 47 -9.84 -7.79 0.33
CA GLU A 47 -10.18 -9.21 0.50
C GLU A 47 -9.20 -9.89 1.47
N SER A 48 -7.93 -9.45 1.50
CA SER A 48 -6.88 -10.03 2.33
C SER A 48 -6.38 -9.11 3.46
N PHE A 49 -6.52 -7.80 3.33
CA PHE A 49 -6.02 -6.81 4.30
C PHE A 49 -7.11 -5.85 4.76
N ARG A 50 -6.99 -5.31 5.97
CA ARG A 50 -7.92 -4.30 6.50
C ARG A 50 -7.25 -2.93 6.53
N PHE A 51 -7.85 -1.96 5.87
CA PHE A 51 -7.43 -0.56 5.88
C PHE A 51 -8.59 0.34 5.50
N TYR A 52 -8.44 1.63 5.80
CA TYR A 52 -9.47 2.64 5.58
C TYR A 52 -9.15 3.49 4.36
N ASP A 53 -10.20 3.94 3.67
CA ASP A 53 -10.08 5.09 2.77
C ASP A 53 -9.80 6.34 3.62
N TRP A 54 -8.79 7.10 3.22
CA TRP A 54 -8.50 8.40 3.80
C TRP A 54 -9.24 9.50 3.06
N ASP A 55 -9.16 9.48 1.72
CA ASP A 55 -9.95 10.31 0.84
C ASP A 55 -10.43 9.48 -0.36
N ALA A 56 -11.68 9.03 -0.26
CA ALA A 56 -12.30 8.22 -1.30
C ALA A 56 -12.50 8.98 -2.64
N SER A 57 -12.51 10.32 -2.63
CA SER A 57 -12.71 11.11 -3.86
C SER A 57 -11.53 11.01 -4.82
N VAL A 58 -10.35 10.70 -4.29
CA VAL A 58 -9.10 10.54 -5.05
C VAL A 58 -8.52 9.12 -4.95
N GLY A 59 -9.26 8.19 -4.35
CA GLY A 59 -8.81 6.81 -4.13
C GLY A 59 -7.63 6.69 -3.18
N GLU A 60 -7.51 7.61 -2.21
CA GLU A 60 -6.44 7.61 -1.22
C GLU A 60 -6.78 6.67 -0.05
N VAL A 61 -5.83 5.79 0.26
CA VAL A 61 -5.90 4.83 1.35
C VAL A 61 -4.84 5.13 2.40
N ARG A 62 -5.13 4.74 3.64
CA ARG A 62 -4.17 4.82 4.75
C ARG A 62 -3.83 3.44 5.29
N TRP A 63 -2.58 3.03 5.11
CA TRP A 63 -2.02 1.87 5.79
C TRP A 63 -1.30 2.30 7.06
N VAL A 64 -1.46 1.54 8.12
CA VAL A 64 -0.83 1.81 9.42
C VAL A 64 -0.13 0.54 9.87
N CYS A 65 1.16 0.62 10.15
CA CYS A 65 1.89 -0.47 10.78
C CYS A 65 1.80 -0.33 12.31
N SER A 66 1.35 -1.37 12.98
CA SER A 66 1.37 -1.49 14.44
C SER A 66 2.70 -2.11 14.92
N PHE A 67 2.85 -2.25 16.23
CA PHE A 67 4.07 -2.80 16.85
C PHE A 67 4.29 -4.29 16.54
N ASP A 68 3.23 -5.01 16.18
CA ASP A 68 3.19 -6.43 15.85
C ASP A 68 3.29 -6.70 14.33
N THR A 69 3.31 -5.65 13.49
CA THR A 69 3.52 -5.81 12.05
C THR A 69 4.87 -6.46 11.79
N THR A 70 4.87 -7.59 11.10
CA THR A 70 6.06 -8.35 10.75
C THR A 70 6.55 -8.01 9.34
N GLU A 71 7.78 -8.43 9.00
CA GLU A 71 8.27 -8.31 7.63
C GLU A 71 7.42 -9.10 6.63
N SER A 72 6.92 -10.28 7.04
CA SER A 72 6.05 -11.10 6.19
C SER A 72 4.71 -10.43 5.92
N ASP A 73 4.15 -9.68 6.86
CA ASP A 73 2.92 -8.89 6.63
C ASP A 73 3.15 -7.80 5.58
N ILE A 74 4.33 -7.16 5.62
CA ILE A 74 4.72 -6.15 4.63
C ILE A 74 4.88 -6.76 3.25
N ASP A 75 5.62 -7.86 3.15
CA ASP A 75 5.87 -8.54 1.89
C ASP A 75 4.56 -9.05 1.27
N ALA A 76 3.66 -9.61 2.09
CA ALA A 76 2.34 -10.06 1.66
C ALA A 76 1.43 -8.91 1.19
N LEU A 77 1.49 -7.75 1.85
CA LEU A 77 0.72 -6.56 1.45
C LEU A 77 1.21 -6.03 0.08
N ILE A 78 2.54 -5.94 -0.12
CA ILE A 78 3.12 -5.53 -1.40
C ILE A 78 2.67 -6.46 -2.52
N GLU A 79 2.71 -7.77 -2.28
CA GLU A 79 2.28 -8.76 -3.26
C GLU A 79 0.78 -8.65 -3.59
N ALA A 80 -0.06 -8.42 -2.57
CA ALA A 80 -1.49 -8.20 -2.79
C ALA A 80 -1.76 -6.94 -3.61
N ILE A 81 -1.02 -5.85 -3.38
CA ILE A 81 -1.13 -4.63 -4.18
C ILE A 81 -0.67 -4.89 -5.62
N ALA A 82 0.45 -5.56 -5.82
CA ALA A 82 0.93 -5.93 -7.16
C ALA A 82 -0.15 -6.70 -7.95
N ARG A 83 -0.71 -7.77 -7.36
CA ARG A 83 -1.82 -8.52 -7.97
C ARG A 83 -3.03 -7.64 -8.25
N ALA A 84 -3.36 -6.72 -7.34
CA ALA A 84 -4.51 -5.85 -7.48
C ALA A 84 -4.32 -4.76 -8.54
N THR A 85 -3.09 -4.40 -8.90
CA THR A 85 -2.80 -3.30 -9.85
C THR A 85 -2.40 -3.74 -11.24
N ASN A 86 -2.06 -5.02 -11.45
CA ASN A 86 -1.49 -5.54 -12.70
C ASN A 86 -2.49 -6.38 -13.53
N ALA A 87 -3.79 -6.13 -13.37
CA ALA A 87 -4.88 -6.83 -14.06
C ALA A 87 -5.36 -6.09 -15.31
#